data_AF-A0A9C7L971-F1
#
_entry.id   AF-A0A9C7L971-F1
#
_cell.length_a   1.000
_cell.length_b   1.000
_cell.length_c   1.000
_cell.angle_alpha   90.00
_cell.angle_beta   90.00
_cell.angle_gamma   90.00
#
_symmetry.space_group_name_H-M   'P 1'
#
loop_
_entity.id
_entity.type
_entity.pdbx_description
1 polymer ?
#
loop_
_entity_poly.entity_id
_entity_poly.type
_entity_poly.pdbx_seq_one_letter_code
_entity_poly.pdbx_strand_id
1 'polypeptide(L)' 'MFVVYFFDNKNLLLSQLLKSVPAVGEDLTIKGRKGKVSSVNSIDEKNVHVQVALESVKKNAPIVDNSKKKKR' A
#
# COMPACT_ATOMS: atom_id res chain seq x y z
N MET A 1 10.78 18.43 -9.59
CA MET A 1 9.41 18.12 -9.10
C MET A 1 8.89 17.02 -10.00
N PHE A 2 8.47 15.90 -9.43
CA PHE A 2 8.19 14.63 -10.11
C PHE A 2 6.74 14.22 -9.89
N VAL A 3 6.09 13.69 -10.92
CA VAL A 3 4.80 13.01 -10.78
C VAL A 3 5.10 11.56 -10.41
N VAL A 4 4.77 11.21 -9.17
CA VAL A 4 5.02 9.88 -8.60
C VAL A 4 3.71 9.10 -8.58
N TYR A 5 3.71 7.97 -9.27
CA TYR A 5 2.60 7.03 -9.35
C TYR A 5 2.91 5.83 -8.47
N PHE A 6 2.14 5.68 -7.39
CA PHE A 6 2.27 4.56 -6.47
C PHE A 6 1.38 3.40 -6.91
N PHE A 7 1.99 2.25 -7.14
CA PHE A 7 1.34 1.02 -7.52
C PHE A 7 1.46 -0.03 -6.42
N ASP A 8 0.44 -0.86 -6.32
CA ASP A 8 0.52 -2.16 -5.66
C ASP A 8 0.16 -3.22 -6.71
N ASN A 9 1.17 -3.98 -7.13
CA ASN A 9 1.10 -4.89 -8.26
C ASN A 9 0.69 -4.15 -9.55
N LYS A 10 -0.56 -4.33 -10.00
CA LYS A 10 -1.12 -3.67 -11.20
C LYS A 10 -2.11 -2.54 -10.87
N ASN A 11 -2.36 -2.29 -9.58
CA ASN A 11 -3.34 -1.30 -9.15
C ASN A 11 -2.66 0.03 -8.83
N LEU A 12 -3.10 1.12 -9.48
CA LEU A 12 -2.68 2.47 -9.12
C LEU A 12 -3.38 2.88 -7.81
N LEU A 13 -2.59 3.09 -6.76
CA LEU A 13 -3.08 3.49 -5.44
C LEU A 13 -3.26 5.00 -5.33
N LEU A 14 -2.24 5.75 -5.73
CA LEU A 14 -2.16 7.21 -5.58
C LEU A 14 -1.23 7.76 -6.65
N SER A 15 -1.57 8.90 -7.23
CA SER A 15 -0.64 9.72 -8.00
C SER A 15 -0.50 11.06 -7.30
N GLN A 16 0.73 11.53 -7.13
CA GLN A 16 0.97 12.84 -6.53
C GLN A 16 2.23 13.50 -7.06
N LEU A 17 2.25 14.82 -7.02
CA LEU A 17 3.43 15.60 -7.37
C LEU A 17 4.33 15.76 -6.15
N LEU A 18 5.57 15.28 -6.23
CA LEU A 18 6.55 15.33 -5.15
C LEU A 18 7.80 16.13 -5.53
N LYS A 19 8.48 16.68 -4.53
CA LYS A 19 9.79 17.32 -4.72
C LYS A 19 10.91 16.29 -4.92
N SER A 20 10.78 15.12 -4.28
CA SER A 20 11.74 14.01 -4.32
C SER A 20 11.02 12.69 -4.59
N VAL A 21 11.77 11.71 -5.10
CA VAL A 21 11.29 10.34 -5.34
C VAL A 21 11.59 9.49 -4.09
N PRO A 22 10.63 8.68 -3.59
CA PRO A 22 10.88 7.76 -2.48
C PRO A 22 11.96 6.72 -2.81
N ALA A 23 12.75 6.34 -1.82
CA ALA A 23 13.81 5.35 -1.98
C ALA A 23 13.30 3.91 -1.77
N VAL A 24 13.98 2.93 -2.35
CA VAL A 24 13.67 1.51 -2.12
C VAL A 24 13.88 1.15 -0.65
N GLY A 25 12.91 0.47 -0.04
CA GLY A 25 12.93 0.10 1.37
C GLY A 25 12.39 1.16 2.33
N GLU A 26 12.05 2.36 1.84
CA GLU A 26 11.46 3.43 2.64
C GLU A 26 10.04 3.05 3.11
N ASP A 27 9.76 3.35 4.38
CA ASP A 27 8.45 3.15 4.99
C ASP A 27 7.55 4.35 4.68
N LEU A 28 6.35 4.09 4.18
CA LEU A 28 5.42 5.14 3.79
C LEU A 28 3.96 4.74 4.03
N THR A 29 3.13 5.75 4.24
CA THR A 29 1.69 5.58 4.45
C THR A 29 0.92 6.08 3.23
N ILE A 30 0.28 5.17 2.51
CA ILE A 30 -0.55 5.50 1.34
C ILE A 30 -2.02 5.31 1.72
N LYS A 31 -2.80 6.38 1.62
CA LYS A 31 -4.25 6.38 1.91
C LYS A 31 -4.59 5.74 3.27
N GLY A 32 -3.79 6.07 4.30
CA GLY A 32 -3.97 5.57 5.67
C GLY A 32 -3.50 4.13 5.91
N ARG A 33 -2.90 3.47 4.92
CA ARG A 33 -2.30 2.12 5.06
C ARG A 33 -0.79 2.21 5.08
N LYS A 34 -0.15 1.50 6.00
CA LYS A 34 1.30 1.35 6.04
C LYS A 34 1.77 0.46 4.90
N GLY A 35 2.92 0.79 4.34
CA GLY A 35 3.58 0.01 3.32
C GLY A 35 5.04 0.39 3.17
N LYS A 36 5.75 -0.38 2.36
CA LYS A 36 7.17 -0.20 2.08
C LYS A 36 7.41 -0.14 0.58
N VAL A 37 8.31 0.74 0.13
CA VAL A 37 8.73 0.79 -1.27
C VAL A 37 9.49 -0.48 -1.64
N SER A 38 9.00 -1.18 -2.66
CA SER A 38 9.60 -2.41 -3.20
C SER A 38 10.51 -2.10 -4.39
N SER A 39 10.06 -1.26 -5.32
CA SER A 39 10.87 -0.85 -6.47
C SER A 39 10.48 0.54 -7.00
N VAL A 40 11.41 1.16 -7.70
CA VAL A 40 11.26 2.50 -8.30
C VAL A 40 11.68 2.42 -9.75
N ASN A 41 10.76 2.72 -10.66
CA ASN A 41 10.98 2.72 -12.10
C ASN A 41 10.71 4.13 -12.65
N SER A 42 11.75 4.79 -13.13
CA SER A 42 11.63 6.05 -13.86
C SER A 42 11.16 5.76 -15.28
N ILE A 43 10.00 6.29 -15.67
CA ILE A 43 9.51 6.15 -17.05
C ILE A 43 10.07 7.29 -17.90
N ASP A 44 9.95 8.51 -17.40
CA ASP A 44 10.45 9.71 -18.04
C ASP A 44 11.25 10.54 -17.03
N GLU A 45 11.78 11.69 -17.46
CA GLU A 45 12.49 12.64 -16.59
C GLU A 45 11.63 13.14 -15.42
N LYS A 46 10.31 13.21 -15.59
CA LYS A 46 9.37 13.77 -14.60
C LYS A 46 8.38 12.74 -14.04
N ASN A 47 8.20 11.60 -14.71
CA ASN A 47 7.20 10.59 -14.35
C ASN A 47 7.90 9.36 -13.76
N VAL A 48 7.52 8.99 -12.55
CA VAL A 48 8.12 7.87 -11.81
C VAL A 48 7.05 6.94 -11.30
N HIS A 49 7.22 5.65 -11.56
CA HIS A 49 6.38 4.58 -11.04
C HIS A 49 7.05 3.93 -9.83
N VAL A 50 6.36 3.89 -8.70
CA VAL A 50 6.85 3.33 -7.45
C VAL A 50 5.97 2.15 -7.07
N GLN A 51 6.56 0.97 -6.92
CA GLN A 51 5.86 -0.20 -6.39
C GLN A 51 5.94 -0.23 -4.87
N VAL A 52 4.80 -0.44 -4.23
CA VAL A 52 4.66 -0.44 -2.78
C VAL A 52 4.00 -1.74 -2.34
N ALA A 53 4.63 -2.40 -1.38
CA ALA A 53 4.03 -3.52 -0.67
C ALA A 53 3.24 -2.96 0.53
N LEU A 54 1.91 -3.02 0.46
CA LEU A 54 1.04 -2.62 1.57
C LEU A 54 0.91 -3.75 2.59
N GLU A 55 0.81 -3.40 3.86
CA GLU A 55 0.49 -4.36 4.91
C GLU A 55 -0.96 -4.84 4.78
N SER A 56 -1.17 -6.15 4.96
CA SER A 56 -2.51 -6.74 4.92
C SER A 56 -3.35 -6.20 6.09
N VAL A 57 -4.48 -5.57 5.80
CA VAL A 57 -5.46 -5.21 6.83
C VAL A 57 -6.15 -6.50 7.27
N LYS A 58 -5.69 -7.08 8.39
CA LYS A 58 -6.37 -8.21 9.04
C LYS A 58 -7.72 -7.68 9.54
N LYS A 59 -8.80 -7.96 8.80
CA LYS A 59 -10.15 -7.81 9.35
C LYS A 59 -10.25 -8.82 10.48
N ASN A 60 -10.45 -8.34 11.70
CA ASN A 60 -10.76 -9.22 12.82
C ASN A 60 -12.01 -10.01 12.42
N ALA A 61 -11.83 -11.30 12.11
CA ALA A 61 -12.96 -12.18 11.90
C ALA A 61 -13.77 -12.18 13.21
N PRO A 62 -15.10 -12.03 13.17
CA PRO A 62 -15.90 -12.24 14.37
C PRO A 62 -15.64 -13.69 14.81
N ILE A 63 -15.07 -13.85 15.99
CA ILE A 63 -15.00 -15.14 16.66
C ILE A 63 -16.45 -15.52 16.91
N VAL A 64 -17.02 -16.34 16.03
CA VAL A 64 -18.34 -16.92 16.23
C VAL A 64 -18.17 -17.90 17.39
N ASP A 65 -18.44 -17.40 18.59
CA ASP A 65 -18.45 -18.19 19.81
C ASP A 65 -19.59 -19.21 19.72
N ASN A 66 -19.27 -20.39 19.20
CA ASN A 66 -20.18 -21.53 19.09
C ASN A 66 -20.51 -22.17 20.46
N SER A 67 -20.08 -21.59 21.58
CA SER A 67 -20.40 -22.08 22.92
C SER A 67 -21.89 -21.96 23.29
N LYS A 68 -22.70 -21.22 22.52
CA LYS A 68 -24.14 -21.07 22.74
C LYS A 68 -25.02 -22.10 22.03
N LYS A 69 -24.49 -23.26 21.64
CA LYS A 69 -25.32 -24.42 21.24
C LYS A 69 -25.94 -25.04 22.50
N LYS A 70 -26.99 -24.41 23.02
CA LYS A 70 -27.84 -24.95 24.09
C LYS A 70 -28.46 -26.26 23.57
N LYS A 71 -27.96 -27.41 24.03
CA LYS A 71 -28.72 -28.67 24.00
C LYS A 71 -29.86 -28.53 25.02
N ARG A 72 -31.10 -28.43 24.55
CA ARG A 72 -32.27 -29.03 25.17
C ARG A 72 -33.44 -29.01 24.19
#